data_AF-A0A0U5CMR1-F1
#
_entry.id   AF-A0A0U5CMR1-F1
#
_cell.length_a   1.000
_cell.length_b   1.000
_cell.length_c   1.000
_cell.angle_alpha   90.00
_cell.angle_beta   90.00
_cell.angle_gamma   90.00
#
_symmetry.space_group_name_H-M   'P 1'
#
loop_
_entity.id
_entity.type
_entity.pdbx_description
1 polymer ?
#
loop_
_entity_poly.entity_id
_entity_poly.type
_entity_poly.pdbx_seq_one_letter_code
_entity_poly.pdbx_strand_id
1 'polypeptide(L)'
;MPDPVVDDPPYLIILTTYISFLVVIFLGHIQDFFAQWFHPSTYQHLRPQNGYASLYDDFESFYTRRMKQRINDCFERPTAGVSGRHIVLLDRTTEDNVRFQLVGTATSTLNLSSYNYLGFAQSEGPCADAIEEAICRDGISMAGPYRVSTKLHVEVEDQIARFLGKEAPMVFSIGFAANSTLFPSLVENGCLILSDELNHASIRFGARLSGAAIEVFAHNNMASLENKLREAVSQGQPRTHRPWQKILVTVEGLFSMEGTMCNLPRILELKKKYKFHLFIDEAHSIGAIGSQGRGFCDYFKADPAEVNILMGTFTKPFWGKWWLCGGQQGDHR
;
A
#
# COMPACT_ATOMS: atom_id res chain seq x y z
N MET A 1 13.99 -2.09 20.35
CA MET A 1 12.59 -1.75 20.65
C MET A 1 11.96 -2.91 21.37
N PRO A 2 11.03 -2.69 22.32
CA PRO A 2 10.16 -3.75 22.79
C PRO A 2 9.32 -4.28 21.63
N ASP A 3 8.95 -5.56 21.68
CA ASP A 3 8.04 -6.13 20.69
C ASP A 3 6.70 -5.38 20.74
N PRO A 4 6.07 -5.10 19.58
CA PRO A 4 4.79 -4.40 19.56
C PRO A 4 3.75 -5.19 20.35
N VAL A 5 3.05 -4.51 21.26
CA VAL A 5 1.89 -5.08 21.93
C VAL A 5 0.75 -5.06 20.93
N VAL A 6 0.36 -6.23 20.43
CA VAL A 6 -0.81 -6.38 19.57
C VAL A 6 -2.04 -6.21 20.46
N ASP A 7 -2.77 -5.12 20.27
CA ASP A 7 -4.01 -4.84 21.00
C ASP A 7 -5.16 -5.55 20.27
N ASP A 8 -5.34 -6.83 20.57
CA ASP A 8 -6.43 -7.61 20.00
C ASP A 8 -7.78 -7.12 20.57
N PRO A 9 -8.80 -6.94 19.71
CA PRO A 9 -10.11 -6.54 20.20
C PRO A 9 -10.65 -7.61 21.16
N PRO A 10 -11.40 -7.22 22.22
CA PRO A 10 -12.00 -8.17 23.15
C PRO A 10 -12.78 -9.26 22.41
N TYR A 11 -12.64 -10.53 22.85
CA TYR A 11 -13.30 -11.68 22.23
C TYR A 11 -14.81 -11.50 22.03
N LEU A 12 -15.47 -10.75 22.92
CA LEU A 12 -16.88 -10.41 22.77
C LEU A 12 -17.16 -9.62 21.48
N ILE A 13 -16.34 -8.62 21.16
CA ILE A 13 -16.49 -7.80 19.95
C ILE A 13 -16.24 -8.65 18.71
N ILE A 14 -15.21 -9.49 18.74
CA ILE A 14 -14.91 -10.43 17.66
C ILE A 14 -16.11 -11.35 17.42
N LEU A 15 -16.62 -11.98 18.48
CA LEU A 15 -17.74 -12.93 18.40
C LEU A 15 -19.03 -12.25 17.92
N THR A 16 -19.40 -11.10 18.47
CA THR A 16 -20.62 -10.39 18.05
C THR A 16 -20.53 -9.89 16.61
N THR A 17 -19.34 -9.50 16.16
CA THR A 17 -19.09 -9.11 14.76
C THR A 17 -19.29 -10.32 13.83
N TYR A 18 -18.68 -11.46 14.14
CA TYR A 18 -18.87 -12.68 13.34
C TYR A 18 -20.31 -13.17 13.34
N ILE A 19 -20.99 -13.16 14.49
CA ILE A 19 -22.42 -13.51 14.57
C ILE A 19 -23.25 -12.56 13.71
N SER A 20 -22.97 -11.26 13.74
CA SER A 20 -23.67 -10.26 12.92
C SER A 20 -23.50 -10.54 11.43
N PHE A 21 -22.27 -10.82 10.98
CA PHE A 21 -22.03 -11.23 9.59
C PHE A 21 -22.74 -12.53 9.23
N LEU A 22 -22.70 -13.54 10.10
CA LEU A 22 -23.40 -14.81 9.87
C LEU A 22 -24.91 -14.62 9.73
N VAL A 23 -25.52 -13.80 10.58
CA VAL A 23 -26.96 -13.47 10.50
C VAL A 23 -27.27 -12.76 9.19
N VAL A 24 -26.49 -11.75 8.80
CA VAL A 24 -26.70 -11.02 7.53
C VAL A 24 -26.54 -11.93 6.32
N ILE A 25 -25.52 -12.80 6.31
CA ILE A 25 -25.26 -13.75 5.22
C ILE A 25 -26.40 -14.78 5.14
N PHE A 26 -26.81 -15.35 6.27
CA PHE A 26 -27.89 -16.33 6.33
C PHE A 26 -29.23 -15.75 5.84
N LEU A 27 -29.61 -14.58 6.35
CA LEU A 27 -30.82 -13.88 5.91
C LEU A 27 -30.73 -13.48 4.43
N GLY A 28 -29.56 -13.06 3.96
CA GLY A 28 -29.32 -12.75 2.55
C GLY A 28 -29.58 -13.94 1.64
N HIS A 29 -29.10 -15.13 2.01
CA HIS A 29 -29.32 -16.35 1.22
C HIS A 29 -30.78 -16.78 1.22
N ILE A 30 -31.48 -16.68 2.36
CA ILE A 30 -32.92 -16.92 2.42
C ILE A 30 -33.67 -15.97 1.48
N GLN A 31 -33.33 -14.68 1.50
CA GLN A 31 -33.95 -13.70 0.62
C GLN A 31 -33.69 -14.00 -0.86
N ASP A 32 -32.46 -14.37 -1.23
CA ASP A 32 -32.14 -14.76 -2.60
C ASP A 32 -32.90 -16.01 -3.03
N PHE A 33 -33.01 -17.02 -2.16
CA PHE A 33 -33.76 -18.25 -2.43
C PHE A 33 -35.23 -17.93 -2.79
N PHE A 34 -35.91 -17.16 -1.95
CA PHE A 34 -37.30 -16.76 -2.21
C PHE A 34 -37.42 -15.80 -3.39
N ALA A 35 -36.51 -14.84 -3.54
CA ALA A 35 -36.57 -13.86 -4.63
C ALA A 35 -36.34 -14.50 -6.01
N GLN A 36 -35.52 -15.54 -6.09
CA GLN A 36 -35.37 -16.33 -7.33
C GLN A 36 -36.66 -17.08 -7.71
N TRP A 37 -37.51 -17.39 -6.74
CA TRP A 37 -38.80 -18.03 -6.98
C TRP A 37 -39.87 -17.00 -7.37
N PHE A 38 -39.98 -15.89 -6.65
CA PHE A 38 -41.03 -14.88 -6.87
C PHE A 38 -40.72 -13.86 -7.96
N HIS A 39 -39.44 -13.57 -8.22
CA HIS A 39 -38.98 -12.56 -9.19
C HIS A 39 -37.88 -13.09 -10.12
N PRO A 40 -38.13 -14.18 -10.87
CA PRO A 40 -37.10 -14.86 -11.65
C PRO A 40 -36.45 -13.96 -12.71
N SER A 41 -37.18 -12.99 -13.29
CA SER A 41 -36.68 -12.04 -14.29
C SER A 41 -35.53 -11.17 -13.77
N THR A 42 -35.60 -10.72 -12.52
CA THR A 42 -34.58 -9.85 -11.89
C THR A 42 -33.26 -10.59 -11.64
N TYR A 43 -33.30 -11.91 -11.43
CA TYR A 43 -32.14 -12.75 -11.08
C TYR A 43 -31.58 -13.53 -12.28
N GLN A 44 -32.06 -13.27 -13.50
CA GLN A 44 -31.63 -13.96 -14.72
C GLN A 44 -30.12 -13.85 -14.98
N HIS A 45 -29.53 -12.70 -14.68
CA HIS A 45 -28.10 -12.42 -14.88
C HIS A 45 -27.16 -13.26 -14.00
N LEU A 46 -27.70 -13.93 -12.96
CA LEU A 46 -26.95 -14.79 -12.04
C LEU A 46 -26.93 -16.25 -12.48
N ARG A 47 -27.65 -16.60 -13.56
CA ARG A 47 -27.73 -17.97 -14.04
C ARG A 47 -27.16 -18.04 -15.44
N PRO A 48 -26.46 -19.13 -15.80
CA PRO A 48 -26.11 -19.40 -17.19
C PRO A 48 -27.37 -19.43 -18.05
N GLN A 49 -27.34 -18.74 -19.18
CA GLN A 49 -28.46 -18.70 -20.12
C GLN A 49 -27.97 -18.85 -21.55
N ASN A 50 -28.73 -19.60 -22.36
CA ASN A 50 -28.51 -19.73 -23.81
C ASN A 50 -27.07 -20.13 -24.19
N GLY A 51 -26.40 -20.94 -23.35
CA GLY A 51 -25.01 -21.36 -23.56
C GLY A 51 -23.94 -20.37 -23.08
N TYR A 52 -24.33 -19.23 -22.52
CA TYR A 52 -23.42 -18.26 -21.90
C TYR A 52 -23.33 -18.48 -20.38
N ALA A 53 -22.12 -18.32 -19.84
CA ALA A 53 -21.89 -18.28 -18.39
C ALA A 53 -22.57 -17.06 -17.75
N SER A 54 -22.81 -17.11 -16.44
CA SER A 54 -23.27 -15.93 -15.69
C SER A 54 -22.25 -14.80 -15.84
N LEU A 55 -22.74 -13.56 -15.88
CA LEU A 55 -21.88 -12.38 -15.98
C LEU A 55 -21.13 -12.07 -14.68
N TYR A 56 -21.56 -12.66 -13.57
CA TYR A 56 -21.04 -12.40 -12.24
C TYR A 56 -20.74 -13.71 -11.52
N ASP A 57 -19.72 -13.66 -10.67
CA ASP A 57 -19.49 -14.67 -9.65
C ASP A 57 -20.61 -14.61 -8.60
N ASP A 58 -21.07 -15.78 -8.14
CA ASP A 58 -22.20 -15.92 -7.23
C ASP A 58 -21.94 -15.18 -5.90
N PHE A 59 -20.72 -15.27 -5.36
CA PHE A 59 -20.38 -14.63 -4.09
C PHE A 59 -20.19 -13.12 -4.23
N GLU A 60 -19.51 -12.66 -5.28
CA GLU A 60 -19.32 -11.22 -5.51
C GLU A 60 -20.67 -10.49 -5.70
N SER A 61 -21.58 -11.11 -6.47
CA SER A 61 -22.93 -10.60 -6.65
C SER A 61 -23.71 -10.58 -5.34
N PHE A 62 -23.64 -11.67 -4.57
CA PHE A 62 -24.27 -11.75 -3.26
C PHE A 62 -23.77 -10.66 -2.32
N TYR A 63 -22.44 -10.52 -2.17
CA TYR A 63 -21.81 -9.52 -1.34
C TYR A 63 -22.28 -8.12 -1.72
N THR A 64 -22.27 -7.80 -3.02
CA THR A 64 -22.65 -6.48 -3.51
C THR A 64 -24.11 -6.16 -3.19
N ARG A 65 -25.03 -7.07 -3.51
CA ARG A 65 -26.48 -6.87 -3.36
C ARG A 65 -26.96 -6.92 -1.91
N ARG A 66 -26.41 -7.83 -1.10
CA ARG A 66 -26.94 -8.12 0.25
C ARG A 66 -26.16 -7.46 1.37
N MET A 67 -24.87 -7.16 1.16
CA MET A 67 -24.02 -6.56 2.18
C MET A 67 -23.60 -5.14 1.80
N LYS A 68 -22.87 -4.98 0.68
CA LYS A 68 -22.28 -3.69 0.29
C LYS A 68 -23.32 -2.58 0.17
N GLN A 69 -24.40 -2.78 -0.59
CA GLN A 69 -25.45 -1.77 -0.77
C GLN A 69 -26.01 -1.25 0.57
N ARG A 70 -26.13 -2.09 1.60
CA ARG A 70 -26.66 -1.68 2.92
C ARG A 70 -25.69 -0.80 3.70
N ILE A 71 -24.39 -1.02 3.54
CA ILE A 71 -23.37 -0.26 4.25
C ILE A 71 -22.96 1.01 3.46
N ASN A 72 -23.29 1.06 2.16
CA ASN A 72 -22.94 2.18 1.30
C ASN A 72 -23.44 3.51 1.84
N ASP A 73 -24.62 3.57 2.46
CA ASP A 73 -25.11 4.82 3.04
C ASP A 73 -24.20 5.33 4.16
N CYS A 74 -23.55 4.45 4.92
CA CYS A 74 -22.60 4.82 5.96
C CYS A 74 -21.22 5.18 5.40
N PHE A 75 -20.67 4.37 4.49
CA PHE A 75 -19.25 4.46 4.10
C PHE A 75 -18.98 5.21 2.79
N GLU A 76 -19.88 5.15 1.81
CA GLU A 76 -19.67 5.76 0.49
C GLU A 76 -20.19 7.21 0.43
N ARG A 77 -20.05 7.98 1.52
CA ARG A 77 -20.53 9.37 1.57
C ARG A 77 -19.67 10.27 0.67
N PRO A 78 -20.27 11.01 -0.28
CA PRO A 78 -19.52 11.91 -1.15
C PRO A 78 -18.93 13.06 -0.35
N THR A 79 -17.67 13.40 -0.62
CA THR A 79 -16.95 14.49 0.02
C THR A 79 -16.49 15.52 -1.01
N ALA A 80 -16.31 16.76 -0.56
CA ALA A 80 -15.83 17.87 -1.35
C ALA A 80 -14.75 18.65 -0.59
N GLY A 81 -13.94 19.39 -1.36
CA GLY A 81 -12.84 20.18 -0.84
C GLY A 81 -11.51 19.43 -0.82
N VAL A 82 -10.51 20.06 -0.21
CA VAL A 82 -9.17 19.49 -0.05
C VAL A 82 -9.12 18.51 1.11
N SER A 83 -8.15 17.60 1.09
CA SER A 83 -7.94 16.63 2.17
C SER A 83 -7.25 17.28 3.37
N GLY A 84 -7.85 18.35 3.89
CA GLY A 84 -7.37 19.11 5.04
C GLY A 84 -7.87 18.55 6.37
N ARG A 85 -7.67 19.34 7.44
CA ARG A 85 -8.16 19.04 8.79
C ARG A 85 -9.66 18.83 8.86
N HIS A 86 -10.41 19.57 8.03
CA HIS A 86 -11.85 19.40 7.88
C HIS A 86 -12.15 19.02 6.44
N ILE A 87 -13.18 18.22 6.25
CA ILE A 87 -13.74 17.87 4.94
C ILE A 87 -15.21 18.23 4.90
N VAL A 88 -15.71 18.53 3.70
CA VAL A 88 -17.13 18.80 3.49
C VAL A 88 -17.79 17.51 3.03
N LEU A 89 -18.73 16.99 3.81
CA LEU A 89 -19.54 15.85 3.45
C LEU A 89 -20.81 16.35 2.77
N LEU A 90 -21.07 15.89 1.54
CA LEU A 90 -22.27 16.28 0.81
C LEU A 90 -23.45 15.45 1.32
N ASP A 91 -24.49 16.12 1.79
CA ASP A 91 -25.64 15.44 2.36
C ASP A 91 -26.44 14.76 1.24
N ARG A 92 -26.89 13.53 1.53
CA ARG A 92 -27.66 12.72 0.61
C ARG A 92 -28.75 11.96 1.33
N THR A 93 -29.79 11.63 0.56
CA THR A 93 -30.87 10.74 0.97
C THR A 93 -30.97 9.55 0.04
N THR A 94 -31.56 8.47 0.53
CA THR A 94 -31.89 7.27 -0.23
C THR A 94 -33.16 6.64 0.31
N GLU A 95 -33.97 6.07 -0.57
CA GLU A 95 -35.15 5.27 -0.20
C GLU A 95 -34.86 3.76 -0.23
N ASP A 96 -33.83 3.34 -0.98
CA ASP A 96 -33.58 1.93 -1.33
C ASP A 96 -32.14 1.45 -1.03
N ASN A 97 -31.25 2.33 -0.57
CA ASN A 97 -29.80 2.10 -0.41
C ASN A 97 -29.06 1.71 -1.71
N VAL A 98 -29.66 1.97 -2.87
CA VAL A 98 -29.08 1.73 -4.19
C VAL A 98 -28.92 3.04 -4.94
N ARG A 99 -29.93 3.90 -4.88
CA ARG A 99 -29.95 5.21 -5.52
C ARG A 99 -29.84 6.29 -4.45
N PHE A 100 -28.88 7.17 -4.65
CA PHE A 100 -28.61 8.27 -3.74
C PHE A 100 -28.88 9.59 -4.44
N GLN A 101 -29.58 10.49 -3.75
CA GLN A 101 -29.87 11.84 -4.24
C GLN A 101 -29.22 12.86 -3.31
N LEU A 102 -28.48 13.81 -3.89
CA LEU A 102 -27.92 14.92 -3.14
C LEU A 102 -29.04 15.86 -2.71
N VAL A 103 -29.04 16.27 -1.44
CA VAL A 103 -30.07 17.16 -0.88
C VAL A 103 -29.74 18.63 -1.16
N GLY A 104 -28.50 18.93 -1.56
CA GLY A 104 -28.02 20.29 -1.82
C GLY A 104 -27.46 21.00 -0.59
N THR A 105 -27.54 20.36 0.59
CA THR A 105 -26.84 20.79 1.81
C THR A 105 -25.53 20.04 1.98
N ALA A 106 -24.64 20.57 2.82
CA ALA A 106 -23.37 19.94 3.13
C ALA A 106 -22.98 20.18 4.58
N THR A 107 -22.31 19.19 5.16
CA THR A 107 -21.89 19.17 6.56
C THR A 107 -20.37 19.21 6.65
N SER A 108 -19.82 20.18 7.38
CA SER A 108 -18.38 20.22 7.68
C SER A 108 -18.05 19.24 8.81
N THR A 109 -17.07 18.37 8.59
CA THR A 109 -16.67 17.35 9.57
C THR A 109 -15.16 17.34 9.79
N LEU A 110 -14.74 16.83 10.95
CA LEU A 110 -13.33 16.62 11.26
C LEU A 110 -12.81 15.42 10.46
N ASN A 111 -11.68 15.60 9.78
CA ASN A 111 -11.04 14.55 9.00
C ASN A 111 -9.99 13.83 9.86
N LEU A 112 -10.28 12.57 10.18
CA LEU A 112 -9.40 11.70 10.98
C LEU A 112 -8.78 10.56 10.15
N SER A 113 -9.06 10.50 8.85
CA SER A 113 -8.67 9.39 7.97
C SER A 113 -7.75 9.79 6.82
N SER A 114 -7.41 11.08 6.69
CA SER A 114 -6.50 11.54 5.65
C SER A 114 -5.04 11.18 5.94
N TYR A 115 -4.33 10.82 4.88
CA TYR A 115 -2.89 10.65 4.89
C TYR A 115 -2.10 11.95 4.64
N ASN A 116 -2.77 13.11 4.59
CA ASN A 116 -2.14 14.43 4.49
C ASN A 116 -1.56 14.87 5.84
N TYR A 117 -0.61 14.09 6.38
CA TYR A 117 -0.11 14.23 7.74
C TYR A 117 0.50 15.61 8.03
N LEU A 118 1.24 16.15 7.07
CA LEU A 118 1.92 17.45 7.20
C LEU A 118 1.06 18.62 6.71
N GLY A 119 -0.09 18.33 6.12
CA GLY A 119 -0.99 19.37 5.65
C GLY A 119 -0.53 20.06 4.37
N PHE A 120 0.38 19.51 3.57
CA PHE A 120 0.81 20.14 2.31
C PHE A 120 -0.25 20.08 1.19
N ALA A 121 -1.24 19.21 1.32
CA ALA A 121 -2.37 19.11 0.38
C ALA A 121 -3.46 20.17 0.60
N GLN A 122 -3.11 21.46 0.58
CA GLN A 122 -4.10 22.55 0.67
C GLN A 122 -4.26 23.25 -0.67
N SER A 123 -5.39 23.95 -0.82
CA SER A 123 -5.68 24.81 -1.98
C SER A 123 -4.99 26.16 -1.90
N GLU A 124 -4.36 26.49 -0.77
CA GLU A 124 -3.71 27.77 -0.51
C GLU A 124 -2.37 27.54 0.20
N GLY A 125 -1.47 28.52 0.06
CA GLY A 125 -0.17 28.52 0.71
C GLY A 125 0.97 28.13 -0.23
N PRO A 126 2.22 28.08 0.27
CA PRO A 126 3.41 28.10 -0.57
C PRO A 126 3.51 26.91 -1.54
N CYS A 127 2.97 25.74 -1.15
CA CYS A 127 2.91 24.58 -2.04
C CYS A 127 1.92 24.80 -3.20
N ALA A 128 0.73 25.35 -2.92
CA ALA A 128 -0.27 25.65 -3.93
C ALA A 128 0.22 26.75 -4.89
N ASP A 129 0.81 27.81 -4.34
CA ASP A 129 1.36 28.93 -5.11
C ASP A 129 2.48 28.46 -6.06
N ALA A 130 3.40 27.61 -5.58
CA ALA A 130 4.47 27.05 -6.39
C ALA A 130 3.95 26.11 -7.50
N ILE A 131 2.88 25.35 -7.22
CA ILE A 131 2.21 24.50 -8.22
C ILE A 131 1.54 25.37 -9.29
N GLU A 132 0.83 26.44 -8.89
CA GLU A 132 0.19 27.37 -9.83
C GLU A 132 1.22 28.03 -10.75
N GLU A 133 2.34 28.51 -10.20
CA GLU A 133 3.43 29.08 -10.99
C GLU A 133 4.02 28.06 -11.97
N ALA A 134 4.27 26.83 -11.52
CA ALA A 134 4.77 25.75 -12.37
C ALA A 134 3.77 25.40 -13.48
N ILE A 135 2.47 25.37 -13.19
CA ILE A 135 1.43 25.13 -14.20
C ILE A 135 1.38 26.26 -15.23
N CYS A 136 1.47 27.52 -14.80
CA CYS A 136 1.50 28.67 -15.70
C CYS A 136 2.74 28.66 -16.62
N ARG A 137 3.89 28.24 -16.09
CA ARG A 137 5.16 28.20 -16.84
C ARG A 137 5.30 26.99 -17.76
N ASP A 138 5.01 25.79 -17.24
CA ASP A 138 5.35 24.51 -17.86
C ASP A 138 4.12 23.73 -18.36
N GLY A 139 2.91 24.20 -18.04
CA GLY A 139 1.65 23.52 -18.36
C GLY A 139 1.29 22.39 -17.38
N ILE A 140 0.11 21.80 -17.59
CA ILE A 140 -0.46 20.77 -16.69
C ILE A 140 0.08 19.36 -16.99
N SER A 141 0.43 19.10 -18.25
CA SER A 141 0.75 17.76 -18.71
C SER A 141 1.96 17.74 -19.62
N MET A 142 2.69 16.63 -19.56
CA MET A 142 3.77 16.34 -20.49
C MET A 142 3.33 15.22 -21.43
N ALA A 143 3.49 15.45 -22.73
CA ALA A 143 3.30 14.43 -23.75
C ALA A 143 4.66 13.79 -24.09
N GLY A 144 5.07 12.78 -23.33
CA GLY A 144 6.31 12.05 -23.61
C GLY A 144 6.61 10.93 -22.62
N PRO A 145 7.39 9.90 -23.02
CA PRO A 145 7.84 8.86 -22.10
C PRO A 145 8.84 9.43 -21.10
N TYR A 146 8.89 8.86 -19.89
CA TYR A 146 9.78 9.29 -18.79
C TYR A 146 11.27 9.42 -19.19
N ARG A 147 11.73 8.66 -20.18
CA ARG A 147 13.08 8.77 -20.78
C ARG A 147 13.40 10.14 -21.37
N VAL A 148 12.41 10.98 -21.62
CA VAL A 148 12.57 12.40 -21.96
C VAL A 148 12.36 13.19 -20.67
N SER A 149 13.32 13.10 -19.76
CA SER A 149 13.24 13.77 -18.45
C SER A 149 13.14 15.28 -18.66
N THR A 150 12.14 15.91 -18.04
CA THR A 150 12.11 17.37 -17.97
C THR A 150 13.00 17.86 -16.85
N LYS A 151 13.36 19.16 -16.91
CA LYS A 151 14.13 19.81 -15.85
C LYS A 151 13.52 19.58 -14.47
N LEU A 152 12.19 19.59 -14.36
CA LEU A 152 11.47 19.31 -13.11
C LEU A 152 11.66 17.88 -12.60
N HIS A 153 11.72 16.87 -13.48
CA HIS A 153 11.99 15.48 -13.06
C HIS A 153 13.40 15.34 -12.48
N VAL A 154 14.39 15.93 -13.16
CA VAL A 154 15.78 15.90 -12.69
C VAL A 154 15.95 16.65 -11.38
N GLU A 155 15.29 17.81 -11.24
CA GLU A 155 15.34 18.61 -10.03
C GLU A 155 14.72 17.89 -8.83
N VAL A 156 13.52 17.32 -8.99
CA VAL A 156 12.89 16.58 -7.88
C VAL A 156 13.71 15.35 -7.52
N GLU A 157 14.29 14.65 -8.51
CA GLU A 157 15.16 13.50 -8.27
C GLU A 157 16.39 13.89 -7.45
N ASP A 158 17.11 14.93 -7.86
CA ASP A 158 18.27 15.44 -7.13
C ASP A 158 17.89 15.91 -5.70
N GLN A 159 16.72 16.53 -5.52
CA GLN A 159 16.23 16.89 -4.19
C GLN A 159 15.98 15.65 -3.32
N ILE A 160 15.38 14.59 -3.86
CA ILE A 160 15.16 13.33 -3.13
C ILE A 160 16.50 12.68 -2.76
N ALA A 161 17.43 12.61 -3.71
CA ALA A 161 18.77 12.07 -3.51
C ALA A 161 19.46 12.74 -2.31
N ARG A 162 19.47 14.08 -2.30
CA ARG A 162 20.02 14.89 -1.22
C ARG A 162 19.26 14.74 0.09
N PHE A 163 17.93 14.70 0.03
CA PHE A 163 17.08 14.56 1.22
C PHE A 163 17.33 13.22 1.94
N LEU A 164 17.46 12.13 1.19
CA LEU A 164 17.62 10.79 1.76
C LEU A 164 19.06 10.35 1.93
N GLY A 165 20.03 11.09 1.36
CA GLY A 165 21.42 10.66 1.31
C GLY A 165 21.61 9.43 0.42
N LYS A 166 20.93 9.39 -0.73
CA LYS A 166 20.97 8.29 -1.71
C LYS A 166 21.45 8.79 -3.06
N GLU A 167 22.12 7.93 -3.81
CA GLU A 167 22.78 8.32 -5.06
C GLU A 167 21.83 8.31 -6.25
N ALA A 168 20.91 7.36 -6.31
CA ALA A 168 20.10 7.08 -7.50
C ALA A 168 18.60 7.13 -7.20
N PRO A 169 17.98 8.32 -7.28
CA PRO A 169 16.54 8.52 -7.21
C PRO A 169 15.85 8.19 -8.55
N MET A 170 14.59 7.78 -8.49
CA MET A 170 13.73 7.57 -9.65
C MET A 170 12.27 7.86 -9.26
N VAL A 171 11.60 8.71 -10.02
CA VAL A 171 10.19 9.07 -9.76
C VAL A 171 9.22 8.21 -10.59
N PHE A 172 8.17 7.73 -9.93
CA PHE A 172 7.08 6.96 -10.52
C PHE A 172 5.75 7.70 -10.38
N SER A 173 4.83 7.47 -11.31
CA SER A 173 3.51 8.13 -11.28
C SER A 173 2.58 7.57 -10.20
N ILE A 174 2.66 6.27 -9.89
CA ILE A 174 1.78 5.56 -8.96
C ILE A 174 2.61 4.61 -8.09
N GLY A 175 2.36 4.56 -6.79
CA GLY A 175 3.15 3.78 -5.82
C GLY A 175 2.95 2.29 -5.94
N PHE A 176 1.71 1.88 -6.22
CA PHE A 176 1.44 0.50 -6.58
C PHE A 176 2.24 0.09 -7.82
N ALA A 177 2.29 0.96 -8.83
CA ALA A 177 3.06 0.72 -10.04
C ALA A 177 4.56 0.62 -9.71
N ALA A 178 5.11 1.55 -8.92
CA ALA A 178 6.51 1.56 -8.50
C ALA A 178 6.92 0.19 -7.94
N ASN A 179 6.22 -0.31 -6.93
CA ASN A 179 6.49 -1.63 -6.36
C ASN A 179 6.27 -2.75 -7.39
N SER A 180 5.16 -2.75 -8.12
CA SER A 180 4.84 -3.83 -9.08
C SER A 180 5.85 -3.96 -10.21
N THR A 181 6.47 -2.86 -10.65
CA THR A 181 7.47 -2.85 -11.73
C THR A 181 8.88 -3.00 -11.21
N LEU A 182 9.13 -2.60 -9.97
CA LEU A 182 10.46 -2.66 -9.36
C LEU A 182 10.91 -4.09 -9.12
N PHE A 183 10.10 -4.90 -8.43
CA PHE A 183 10.52 -6.26 -8.04
C PHE A 183 10.98 -7.11 -9.24
N PRO A 184 10.26 -7.17 -10.37
CA PRO A 184 10.73 -7.88 -11.57
C PRO A 184 12.04 -7.36 -12.16
N SER A 185 12.45 -6.12 -11.87
CA SER A 185 13.74 -5.57 -12.31
C SER A 185 14.90 -5.90 -11.36
N LEU A 186 14.61 -6.25 -10.11
CA LEU A 186 15.61 -6.47 -9.06
C LEU A 186 15.96 -7.95 -8.85
N VAL A 187 14.96 -8.81 -9.00
CA VAL A 187 15.02 -10.23 -8.67
C VAL A 187 14.29 -11.02 -9.74
N GLU A 188 14.77 -12.24 -9.97
CA GLU A 188 14.28 -13.13 -11.01
C GLU A 188 14.34 -14.59 -10.53
N ASN A 189 14.06 -15.54 -11.43
CA ASN A 189 14.23 -16.96 -11.16
C ASN A 189 15.62 -17.28 -10.60
N GLY A 190 15.68 -17.97 -9.46
CA GLY A 190 16.94 -18.25 -8.75
C GLY A 190 17.32 -17.23 -7.68
N CYS A 191 16.52 -16.18 -7.50
CA CYS A 191 16.54 -15.28 -6.34
C CYS A 191 15.47 -15.70 -5.30
N LEU A 192 15.65 -15.25 -4.06
CA LEU A 192 14.72 -15.42 -2.95
C LEU A 192 14.27 -14.06 -2.43
N ILE A 193 12.96 -13.89 -2.25
CA ILE A 193 12.34 -12.78 -1.53
C ILE A 193 11.86 -13.29 -0.18
N LEU A 194 12.38 -12.69 0.90
CA LEU A 194 11.85 -12.87 2.25
C LEU A 194 10.94 -11.68 2.57
N SER A 195 9.63 -11.92 2.55
CA SER A 195 8.61 -10.89 2.76
C SER A 195 8.07 -10.95 4.18
N ASP A 196 7.95 -9.80 4.84
CA ASP A 196 7.11 -9.68 6.02
C ASP A 196 5.66 -10.04 5.67
N GLU A 197 4.97 -10.69 6.60
CA GLU A 197 3.60 -11.18 6.46
C GLU A 197 2.59 -10.06 6.16
N LEU A 198 2.78 -8.88 6.75
CA LEU A 198 1.86 -7.75 6.62
C LEU A 198 2.27 -6.75 5.55
N ASN A 199 3.26 -7.07 4.72
CA ASN A 199 3.66 -6.21 3.61
C ASN A 199 2.48 -5.88 2.69
N HIS A 200 2.46 -4.62 2.26
CA HIS A 200 1.43 -4.02 1.45
C HIS A 200 1.17 -4.82 0.18
N ALA A 201 -0.09 -4.82 -0.29
CA ALA A 201 -0.52 -5.59 -1.45
C ALA A 201 0.34 -5.33 -2.71
N SER A 202 0.85 -4.11 -2.88
CA SER A 202 1.74 -3.76 -3.99
C SER A 202 3.08 -4.50 -3.96
N ILE A 203 3.66 -4.71 -2.77
CA ILE A 203 4.92 -5.47 -2.59
C ILE A 203 4.65 -6.93 -2.93
N ARG A 204 3.58 -7.50 -2.37
CA ARG A 204 3.20 -8.90 -2.64
C ARG A 204 2.91 -9.14 -4.12
N PHE A 205 2.26 -8.20 -4.78
CA PHE A 205 1.97 -8.27 -6.20
C PHE A 205 3.26 -8.19 -7.04
N GLY A 206 4.12 -7.20 -6.79
CA GLY A 206 5.41 -7.08 -7.49
C GLY A 206 6.33 -8.29 -7.28
N ALA A 207 6.41 -8.80 -6.03
CA ALA A 207 7.17 -9.99 -5.71
C ALA A 207 6.70 -11.19 -6.54
N ARG A 208 5.38 -11.41 -6.65
CA ARG A 208 4.81 -12.49 -7.47
C ARG A 208 5.12 -12.34 -8.96
N LEU A 209 5.12 -11.11 -9.49
CA LEU A 209 5.46 -10.84 -10.89
C LEU A 209 6.93 -11.10 -11.22
N SER A 210 7.83 -11.06 -10.23
CA SER A 210 9.27 -11.22 -10.46
C SER A 210 9.69 -12.64 -10.84
N GLY A 211 8.87 -13.65 -10.54
CA GLY A 211 9.22 -15.07 -10.72
C GLY A 211 10.27 -15.59 -9.71
N ALA A 212 10.77 -14.75 -8.79
CA ALA A 212 11.63 -15.21 -7.70
C ALA A 212 10.89 -16.15 -6.74
N ALA A 213 11.63 -16.98 -6.01
CA ALA A 213 11.05 -17.72 -4.90
C ALA A 213 10.64 -16.74 -3.80
N ILE A 214 9.49 -16.97 -3.16
CA ILE A 214 8.97 -16.09 -2.12
C ILE A 214 8.73 -16.93 -0.88
N GLU A 215 9.32 -16.50 0.23
CA GLU A 215 8.98 -17.02 1.56
C GLU A 215 8.54 -15.88 2.46
N VAL A 216 7.58 -16.17 3.32
CA VAL A 216 7.03 -15.22 4.29
C VAL A 216 7.61 -15.51 5.66
N PHE A 217 7.99 -14.47 6.39
CA PHE A 217 8.33 -14.56 7.81
C PHE A 217 7.27 -13.80 8.63
N ALA A 218 7.07 -14.25 9.87
CA ALA A 218 6.03 -13.69 10.74
C ALA A 218 6.30 -12.21 11.03
N HIS A 219 5.23 -11.41 11.05
CA HIS A 219 5.31 -9.96 11.16
C HIS A 219 6.23 -9.48 12.29
N ASN A 220 7.21 -8.64 11.95
CA ASN A 220 8.18 -8.06 12.87
C ASN A 220 8.95 -9.08 13.75
N ASN A 221 8.92 -10.38 13.43
CA ASN A 221 9.54 -11.43 14.21
C ASN A 221 10.95 -11.74 13.70
N MET A 222 11.95 -11.18 14.39
CA MET A 222 13.35 -11.29 14.00
C MET A 222 13.91 -12.72 14.13
N ALA A 223 13.35 -13.55 15.02
CA ALA A 223 13.72 -14.96 15.13
C ALA A 223 13.21 -15.76 13.92
N SER A 224 11.98 -15.48 13.47
CA SER A 224 11.40 -16.04 12.24
C SER A 224 12.27 -15.67 11.03
N LEU A 225 12.60 -14.38 10.87
CA LEU A 225 13.47 -13.90 9.81
C LEU A 225 14.86 -14.57 9.85
N GLU A 226 15.51 -14.64 11.02
CA GLU A 226 16.83 -15.26 11.15
C GLU A 226 16.82 -16.76 10.84
N ASN A 227 15.76 -17.47 11.22
CA ASN A 227 15.61 -18.89 10.88
C ASN A 227 15.48 -19.10 9.38
N LYS A 228 14.66 -18.27 8.70
CA LYS A 228 14.51 -18.30 7.24
C LYS A 228 15.81 -17.95 6.50
N LEU A 229 16.53 -16.94 6.98
CA LEU A 229 17.85 -16.60 6.43
C LEU A 229 18.86 -17.74 6.59
N ARG A 230 18.88 -18.40 7.76
CA ARG A 230 19.77 -19.54 8.00
C ARG A 230 19.45 -20.72 7.08
N GLU A 231 18.17 -21.03 6.91
CA GLU A 231 17.71 -22.07 5.99
C GLU A 231 18.10 -21.72 4.54
N ALA A 232 17.80 -20.51 4.08
CA ALA A 232 18.12 -20.06 2.73
C ALA A 232 19.62 -20.14 2.43
N VAL A 233 20.48 -19.73 3.37
CA VAL A 233 21.95 -19.76 3.19
C VAL A 233 22.50 -21.18 3.28
N SER A 234 21.97 -22.04 4.16
CA SER A 234 22.48 -23.40 4.35
C SER A 234 22.00 -24.40 3.30
N GLN A 235 20.73 -24.31 2.89
CA GLN A 235 20.10 -25.27 1.97
C GLN A 235 20.13 -24.81 0.51
N GLY A 236 20.22 -23.50 0.26
CA GLY A 236 20.16 -22.93 -1.08
C GLY A 236 18.77 -23.05 -1.71
N GLN A 237 18.74 -23.08 -3.04
CA GLN A 237 17.54 -23.17 -3.85
C GLN A 237 16.86 -24.54 -3.70
N PRO A 238 15.51 -24.60 -3.66
CA PRO A 238 14.77 -25.85 -3.60
C PRO A 238 15.18 -26.81 -4.73
N ARG A 239 15.27 -28.10 -4.41
CA ARG A 239 15.64 -29.22 -5.30
C ARG A 239 17.09 -29.22 -5.81
N THR A 240 17.64 -28.06 -6.14
CA THR A 240 18.99 -27.97 -6.73
C THR A 240 20.09 -27.78 -5.69
N HIS A 241 19.74 -27.31 -4.50
CA HIS A 241 20.66 -26.95 -3.40
C HIS A 241 21.77 -25.97 -3.82
N ARG A 242 21.56 -25.25 -4.93
CA ARG A 242 22.49 -24.22 -5.40
C ARG A 242 22.34 -22.97 -4.55
N PRO A 243 23.40 -22.20 -4.30
CA PRO A 243 23.27 -20.90 -3.66
C PRO A 243 22.23 -20.01 -4.37
N TRP A 244 21.52 -19.20 -3.61
CA TRP A 244 20.65 -18.15 -4.15
C TRP A 244 21.50 -17.11 -4.87
N GLN A 245 21.07 -16.65 -6.04
CA GLN A 245 21.77 -15.58 -6.75
C GLN A 245 21.65 -14.26 -5.98
N LYS A 246 20.48 -14.03 -5.39
CA LYS A 246 20.18 -12.86 -4.56
C LYS A 246 19.15 -13.23 -3.50
N ILE A 247 19.36 -12.76 -2.28
CA ILE A 247 18.35 -12.80 -1.22
C ILE A 247 17.92 -11.35 -0.96
N LEU A 248 16.63 -11.07 -1.11
CA LEU A 248 16.03 -9.75 -0.89
C LEU A 248 15.06 -9.84 0.29
N VAL A 249 15.34 -9.13 1.37
CA VAL A 249 14.42 -8.95 2.50
C VAL A 249 13.61 -7.69 2.26
N THR A 250 12.28 -7.81 2.32
CA THR A 250 11.34 -6.71 2.06
C THR A 250 10.48 -6.44 3.29
N VAL A 251 10.49 -5.21 3.76
CA VAL A 251 9.71 -4.76 4.93
C VAL A 251 9.11 -3.37 4.68
N GLU A 252 8.11 -3.00 5.44
CA GLU A 252 7.70 -1.60 5.60
C GLU A 252 8.42 -0.98 6.80
N GLY A 253 8.71 0.32 6.73
CA GLY A 253 9.17 1.09 7.89
C GLY A 253 8.07 1.17 8.94
N LEU A 254 7.05 1.98 8.63
CA LEU A 254 5.80 2.09 9.38
C LEU A 254 4.67 1.40 8.62
N PHE A 255 4.10 0.34 9.19
CA PHE A 255 3.04 -0.44 8.55
C PHE A 255 1.71 0.32 8.52
N SER A 256 1.05 0.32 7.36
CA SER A 256 -0.08 1.22 7.09
C SER A 256 -1.32 1.01 7.95
N MET A 257 -1.58 -0.24 8.38
CA MET A 257 -2.83 -0.61 9.05
C MET A 257 -2.63 -0.80 10.56
N GLU A 258 -1.54 -1.46 10.95
CA GLU A 258 -1.27 -1.82 12.34
C GLU A 258 -0.55 -0.70 13.09
N GLY A 259 0.07 0.26 12.39
CA GLY A 259 0.87 1.31 13.00
C GLY A 259 2.15 0.79 13.67
N THR A 260 2.54 -0.46 13.38
CA THR A 260 3.76 -1.08 13.90
C THR A 260 4.98 -0.63 13.12
N MET A 261 6.14 -0.74 13.76
CA MET A 261 7.44 -0.32 13.23
C MET A 261 8.37 -1.52 13.13
N CYS A 262 9.03 -1.73 11.98
CA CYS A 262 10.00 -2.81 11.87
C CYS A 262 11.21 -2.60 12.80
N ASN A 263 11.87 -3.69 13.22
CA ASN A 263 13.09 -3.60 14.03
C ASN A 263 14.34 -3.39 13.17
N LEU A 264 14.50 -2.18 12.60
CA LEU A 264 15.60 -1.85 11.68
C LEU A 264 17.00 -2.19 12.23
N PRO A 265 17.37 -1.86 13.49
CA PRO A 265 18.68 -2.21 14.03
C PRO A 265 18.97 -3.71 13.93
N ARG A 266 18.00 -4.55 14.31
CA ARG A 266 18.16 -6.01 14.23
C ARG A 266 18.23 -6.51 12.79
N ILE A 267 17.43 -5.93 11.89
CA ILE A 267 17.50 -6.26 10.46
C ILE A 267 18.89 -5.94 9.90
N LEU A 268 19.48 -4.79 10.25
CA LEU A 268 20.83 -4.41 9.80
C LEU A 268 21.93 -5.32 10.37
N GLU A 269 21.80 -5.76 11.62
CA GLU A 269 22.68 -6.80 12.19
C GLU A 269 22.60 -8.11 11.41
N LEU A 270 21.38 -8.59 11.13
CA LEU A 270 21.16 -9.80 10.33
C LEU A 270 21.68 -9.63 8.90
N LYS A 271 21.52 -8.44 8.32
CA LYS A 271 22.06 -8.10 6.99
C LYS A 271 23.58 -8.24 6.97
N LYS A 272 24.27 -7.72 7.98
CA LYS A 272 25.73 -7.84 8.12
C LYS A 272 26.17 -9.30 8.23
N LYS A 273 25.40 -10.13 8.92
CA LYS A 273 25.67 -11.56 9.14
C LYS A 273 25.39 -12.44 7.90
N TYR A 274 24.25 -12.26 7.25
CA TYR A 274 23.76 -13.13 6.17
C TYR A 274 23.91 -12.55 4.76
N LYS A 275 24.37 -11.30 4.63
CA LYS A 275 24.70 -10.63 3.35
C LYS A 275 23.54 -10.56 2.34
N PHE A 276 22.33 -10.30 2.81
CA PHE A 276 21.16 -10.09 1.95
C PHE A 276 21.00 -8.63 1.52
N HIS A 277 20.17 -8.37 0.50
CA HIS A 277 19.73 -7.04 0.10
C HIS A 277 18.47 -6.63 0.86
N LEU A 278 18.37 -5.35 1.23
CA LEU A 278 17.27 -4.83 2.03
C LEU A 278 16.46 -3.80 1.23
N PHE A 279 15.17 -4.05 1.12
CA PHE A 279 14.16 -3.13 0.60
C PHE A 279 13.26 -2.67 1.74
N ILE A 280 13.12 -1.36 1.93
CA ILE A 280 12.23 -0.76 2.91
C ILE A 280 11.23 0.14 2.19
N ASP A 281 9.94 -0.11 2.42
CA ASP A 281 8.86 0.79 2.03
C ASP A 281 8.64 1.84 3.13
N GLU A 282 9.02 3.08 2.84
CA GLU A 282 8.94 4.25 3.71
C GLU A 282 7.67 5.07 3.46
N ALA A 283 6.66 4.54 2.75
CA ALA A 283 5.51 5.33 2.31
C ALA A 283 4.72 5.98 3.46
N HIS A 284 4.68 5.39 4.65
CA HIS A 284 4.06 6.00 5.84
C HIS A 284 5.07 6.61 6.82
N SER A 285 6.36 6.33 6.67
CA SER A 285 7.39 6.80 7.59
C SER A 285 7.94 8.17 7.19
N ILE A 286 8.19 8.37 5.90
CA ILE A 286 8.85 9.58 5.41
C ILE A 286 7.95 10.80 5.68
N GLY A 287 8.54 11.91 6.11
CA GLY A 287 7.85 13.10 6.59
C GLY A 287 7.18 12.96 7.96
N ALA A 288 6.84 11.74 8.41
CA ALA A 288 6.14 11.52 9.68
C ALA A 288 7.08 11.27 10.87
N ILE A 289 8.22 10.61 10.64
CA ILE A 289 9.18 10.25 11.70
C ILE A 289 10.61 10.65 11.35
N GLY A 290 11.46 10.66 12.38
CA GLY A 290 12.84 11.11 12.30
C GLY A 290 12.95 12.61 12.55
N SER A 291 14.10 13.02 13.10
CA SER A 291 14.32 14.42 13.49
C SER A 291 14.29 15.40 12.31
N GLN A 292 14.60 14.91 11.11
CA GLN A 292 14.60 15.64 9.85
C GLN A 292 13.46 15.18 8.92
N GLY A 293 12.56 14.32 9.40
CA GLY A 293 11.46 13.78 8.60
C GLY A 293 11.91 12.84 7.48
N ARG A 294 13.09 12.24 7.54
CA ARG A 294 13.61 11.36 6.47
C ARG A 294 13.15 9.90 6.61
N GLY A 295 12.26 9.62 7.54
CA GLY A 295 11.72 8.28 7.76
C GLY A 295 12.59 7.44 8.70
N PHE A 296 12.60 6.14 8.47
CA PHE A 296 13.11 5.16 9.42
C PHE A 296 14.62 5.26 9.66
N CYS A 297 15.41 5.47 8.59
CA CYS A 297 16.86 5.59 8.72
C CYS A 297 17.24 6.76 9.65
N ASP A 298 16.57 7.91 9.52
CA ASP A 298 16.79 9.08 10.39
C ASP A 298 16.29 8.84 11.83
N TYR A 299 15.13 8.21 11.99
CA TYR A 299 14.61 7.86 13.32
C TYR A 299 15.59 6.98 14.12
N PHE A 300 16.14 5.93 13.49
CA PHE A 300 17.10 5.04 14.13
C PHE A 300 18.55 5.51 14.07
N LYS A 301 18.83 6.67 13.43
CA LYS A 301 20.18 7.17 13.15
C LYS A 301 21.04 6.13 12.40
N ALA A 302 20.42 5.34 11.55
CA ALA A 302 21.08 4.38 10.68
C ALA A 302 21.57 5.09 9.41
N ASP A 303 22.71 4.67 8.89
CA ASP A 303 23.21 5.16 7.60
C ASP A 303 22.30 4.65 6.47
N PRO A 304 21.66 5.53 5.66
CA PRO A 304 20.86 5.13 4.52
C PRO A 304 21.60 4.23 3.51
N ALA A 305 22.94 4.28 3.47
CA ALA A 305 23.75 3.40 2.64
C ALA A 305 23.68 1.91 3.06
N GLU A 306 23.31 1.61 4.31
CA GLU A 306 23.12 0.23 4.78
C GLU A 306 21.81 -0.40 4.25
N VAL A 307 20.88 0.42 3.75
CA VAL A 307 19.65 -0.05 3.10
C VAL A 307 19.88 -0.02 1.59
N ASN A 308 19.59 -1.10 0.85
CA ASN A 308 19.84 -1.06 -0.60
C ASN A 308 18.84 -0.16 -1.30
N ILE A 309 17.55 -0.31 -0.96
CA ILE A 309 16.47 0.35 -1.66
C ILE A 309 15.47 0.92 -0.65
N LEU A 310 15.21 2.21 -0.78
CA LEU A 310 14.14 2.93 -0.10
C LEU A 310 13.06 3.23 -1.13
N MET A 311 11.83 2.82 -0.88
CA MET A 311 10.67 3.26 -1.65
C MET A 311 9.90 4.25 -0.79
N GLY A 312 9.41 5.34 -1.38
CA GLY A 312 8.55 6.27 -0.66
C GLY A 312 7.46 6.88 -1.53
N THR A 313 6.65 7.72 -0.89
CA THR A 313 5.53 8.40 -1.54
C THR A 313 5.56 9.88 -1.30
N PHE A 314 5.15 10.65 -2.30
CA PHE A 314 4.74 12.03 -2.08
C PHE A 314 3.23 12.16 -1.88
N THR A 315 2.38 11.16 -2.14
CA THR A 315 0.91 11.35 -2.02
C THR A 315 0.39 11.43 -0.58
N LYS A 316 1.24 11.13 0.42
CA LYS A 316 0.88 11.16 1.84
C LYS A 316 1.49 12.38 2.54
N PRO A 317 2.77 12.37 2.95
CA PRO A 317 3.36 13.48 3.70
C PRO A 317 3.59 14.73 2.85
N PHE A 318 3.99 14.60 1.57
CA PHE A 318 4.59 15.70 0.78
C PHE A 318 3.70 16.31 -0.32
N TRP A 319 2.53 15.72 -0.55
CA TRP A 319 1.62 15.95 -1.67
C TRP A 319 2.28 16.02 -3.07
N GLY A 320 2.38 14.86 -3.75
CA GLY A 320 2.96 14.72 -5.09
C GLY A 320 2.87 13.29 -5.65
N LYS A 321 3.76 12.91 -6.58
CA LYS A 321 3.83 11.54 -7.18
C LYS A 321 4.58 10.52 -6.27
N TRP A 322 5.20 9.47 -6.79
CA TRP A 322 5.89 8.44 -6.00
C TRP A 322 7.36 8.39 -6.36
N TRP A 323 8.22 7.84 -5.50
CA TRP A 323 9.65 7.75 -5.82
C TRP A 323 10.31 6.53 -5.21
N LEU A 324 11.46 6.18 -5.77
CA LEU A 324 12.35 5.13 -5.31
C LEU A 324 13.78 5.67 -5.26
N CYS A 325 14.56 5.30 -4.25
CA CYS A 325 15.99 5.56 -4.21
C CYS A 325 16.78 4.28 -3.97
N GLY A 326 17.68 3.99 -4.91
CA GLY A 326 18.74 2.99 -4.74
C GLY A 326 20.05 3.62 -4.26
N GLY A 327 20.91 2.83 -3.64
CA GLY A 327 22.34 3.12 -3.52
C GLY A 327 23.14 2.04 -4.24
N GLN A 328 24.24 2.40 -4.93
CA GLN A 328 25.19 1.39 -5.41
C GLN A 328 26.00 0.88 -4.23
N GLN A 329 25.96 -0.43 -3.99
CA GLN A 329 26.98 -1.08 -3.18
C GLN A 329 28.13 -1.42 -4.12
N GLY A 330 29.32 -0.90 -3.83
CA GLY A 330 30.51 -1.02 -4.67
C GLY A 330 30.74 -2.43 -5.19
N ASP A 331 31.22 -2.48 -6.43
CA ASP A 331 31.64 -3.64 -7.20
C ASP A 331 32.38 -4.67 -6.31
N HIS A 332 31.67 -5.74 -5.92
CA HIS A 332 32.28 -6.93 -5.35
C HIS A 332 32.10 -8.07 -6.36
N ARG A 333 33.11 -8.19 -7.21
CA ARG A 333 33.48 -9.46 -7.84
C ARG A 333 33.86 -10.50 -6.79
#